data_AF-A0A2D3WSI9-F1
#
_entry.id   AF-A0A2D3WSI9-F1
#
_cell.length_a   1.000
_cell.length_b   1.000
_cell.length_c   1.000
_cell.angle_alpha   90.00
_cell.angle_beta   90.00
_cell.angle_gamma   90.00
#
_symmetry.space_group_name_H-M   'P 1'
#
loop_
_entity.id
_entity.type
_entity.pdbx_description
1 polymer ?
#
loop_
_entity_poly.entity_id
_entity_poly.type
_entity_poly.pdbx_seq_one_letter_code
_entity_poly.pdbx_strand_id
1 'polypeptide(L)'
;MNDKIEEQKPPYGGNIVKDTAKELGMTQKELAAYMGVGENTIGNWSRGVVDTPEWAIKMFNLLKIEKKFNTIKQIIGDELNK
;
A
#
# COMPACT_ATOMS: atom_id res chain seq x y z
N MET A 1 23.66 20.54 18.18
CA MET A 1 23.51 19.08 18.27
C MET A 1 22.30 18.74 17.44
N ASN A 2 22.50 18.19 16.23
CA ASN A 2 21.38 17.72 15.43
C ASN A 2 20.91 16.42 16.07
N ASP A 3 19.84 16.51 16.85
CA ASP A 3 19.08 15.35 17.28
C ASP A 3 18.65 14.60 16.03
N LYS A 4 19.38 13.52 15.76
CA LYS A 4 18.95 12.50 14.81
C LYS A 4 17.62 12.02 15.34
N ILE A 5 16.54 12.46 14.72
CA ILE A 5 15.27 11.76 14.81
C ILE A 5 15.58 10.38 14.24
N GLU A 6 15.86 9.43 15.13
CA GLU A 6 15.91 8.01 14.80
C GLU A 6 14.55 7.69 14.18
N GLU A 7 14.52 7.61 12.85
CA GLU A 7 13.39 7.07 12.11
C GLU A 7 13.11 5.69 12.69
N GLN A 8 12.05 5.59 13.48
CA GLN A 8 11.54 4.33 13.98
C GLN A 8 11.12 3.49 12.76
N LYS A 9 12.03 2.65 12.26
CA LYS A 9 11.76 1.66 11.21
C LYS A 9 10.75 0.66 11.79
N PRO A 10 9.52 0.56 11.26
CA PRO A 10 8.48 -0.26 11.88
C PRO A 10 8.89 -1.75 11.88
N PRO A 11 8.53 -2.50 12.94
CA PRO A 11 9.17 -3.76 13.31
C PRO A 11 8.49 -4.97 12.65
N TYR A 12 8.39 -5.02 11.32
CA TYR A 12 7.72 -6.15 10.67
C TYR A 12 8.62 -6.84 9.66
N GLY A 13 8.99 -8.08 9.97
CA GLY A 13 9.56 -9.05 9.03
C GLY A 13 8.59 -9.49 7.92
N GLY A 14 7.62 -8.63 7.56
CA GLY A 14 6.64 -8.78 6.50
C GLY A 14 6.90 -7.77 5.38
N ASN A 15 6.49 -8.12 4.18
CA ASN A 15 6.79 -7.37 2.97
C ASN A 15 5.61 -6.46 2.65
N ILE A 16 5.66 -5.21 3.11
CA ILE A 16 4.54 -4.25 3.04
C ILE A 16 3.92 -4.15 1.64
N VAL A 17 4.73 -4.31 0.59
CA VAL A 17 4.29 -4.33 -0.80
C VAL A 17 3.43 -5.56 -1.09
N LYS A 18 3.88 -6.77 -0.70
CA LYS A 18 3.13 -8.02 -0.89
C LYS A 18 1.82 -8.00 -0.10
N ASP A 19 1.88 -7.54 1.14
CA ASP A 19 0.72 -7.51 2.02
C ASP A 19 -0.33 -6.53 1.48
N THR A 20 0.12 -5.35 1.04
CA THR A 20 -0.77 -4.36 0.41
C THR A 20 -1.39 -4.90 -0.88
N ALA A 21 -0.60 -5.49 -1.77
CA ALA A 21 -1.12 -6.06 -3.02
C ALA A 21 -2.19 -7.13 -2.73
N LYS A 22 -1.92 -8.04 -1.79
CA LYS A 22 -2.86 -9.07 -1.36
C LYS A 22 -4.14 -8.49 -0.76
N GLU A 23 -4.03 -7.54 0.17
CA GLU A 23 -5.19 -6.87 0.79
C GLU A 23 -6.04 -6.12 -0.24
N LEU A 24 -5.40 -5.49 -1.24
CA LEU A 24 -6.10 -4.82 -2.33
C LEU A 24 -6.67 -5.80 -3.36
N GLY A 25 -6.29 -7.08 -3.32
CA GLY A 25 -6.70 -8.07 -4.31
C GLY A 25 -6.01 -7.86 -5.66
N MET A 26 -4.81 -7.29 -5.63
CA MET A 26 -3.99 -6.96 -6.79
C MET A 26 -2.72 -7.81 -6.80
N THR A 27 -2.17 -8.01 -7.99
CA THR A 27 -0.78 -8.41 -8.18
C THR A 27 0.17 -7.23 -7.92
N GLN A 28 1.47 -7.49 -7.74
CA GLN A 28 2.46 -6.42 -7.63
C GLN A 28 2.54 -5.55 -8.90
N LYS A 29 2.31 -6.17 -10.07
CA LYS A 29 2.27 -5.48 -11.36
C LYS A 29 1.09 -4.52 -11.46
N GLU A 30 -0.09 -4.96 -11.04
CA GLU A 30 -1.28 -4.10 -11.01
C GLU A 30 -1.13 -2.97 -9.99
N LEU A 31 -0.54 -3.25 -8.82
CA LEU A 31 -0.23 -2.21 -7.85
C LEU A 31 0.75 -1.17 -8.42
N ALA A 32 1.78 -1.61 -9.16
CA ALA A 32 2.72 -0.72 -9.84
C ALA A 32 2.01 0.19 -10.86
N ALA A 33 1.19 -0.42 -11.72
CA ALA A 33 0.42 0.30 -12.73
C ALA A 33 -0.56 1.29 -12.10
N TYR A 34 -1.26 0.89 -11.03
CA TYR A 34 -2.22 1.75 -10.32
C TYR A 34 -1.54 2.97 -9.69
N MET A 35 -0.33 2.79 -9.14
CA MET A 35 0.44 3.88 -8.54
C MET A 35 1.24 4.70 -9.57
N GLY A 36 1.24 4.32 -10.85
CA GLY A 36 2.03 4.98 -11.89
C GLY A 36 3.55 4.83 -11.70
N VAL A 37 4.00 3.73 -11.09
CA VAL A 37 5.43 3.42 -10.91
C VAL A 37 5.84 2.20 -11.73
N GLY A 38 7.12 2.10 -12.07
CA GLY A 38 7.64 0.94 -12.79
C GLY A 38 7.54 -0.35 -11.96
N GLU A 39 7.26 -1.49 -12.61
CA GLU A 39 7.20 -2.81 -11.96
C GLU A 39 8.49 -3.14 -11.20
N ASN A 40 9.65 -2.77 -11.78
CA ASN A 40 10.96 -2.95 -11.16
C ASN A 40 11.10 -2.19 -9.83
N THR A 41 10.46 -1.03 -9.70
CA THR A 41 10.46 -0.22 -8.48
C THR A 41 9.76 -0.97 -7.35
N ILE A 42 8.53 -1.45 -7.61
CA ILE A 42 7.75 -2.26 -6.66
C ILE A 42 8.49 -3.56 -6.32
N GLY A 43 9.11 -4.21 -7.30
CA GLY A 43 9.91 -5.43 -7.09
C GLY A 43 11.14 -5.19 -6.21
N ASN A 44 11.83 -4.06 -6.36
CA ASN A 44 12.99 -3.71 -5.54
C ASN A 44 12.60 -3.41 -4.09
N TRP A 45 11.50 -2.66 -3.88
CA TRP A 45 10.93 -2.44 -2.56
C TRP A 45 10.48 -3.74 -1.91
N SER A 46 9.79 -4.59 -2.67
CA SER A 46 9.33 -5.88 -2.17
C SER A 46 10.51 -6.76 -1.77
N ARG A 47 11.58 -6.85 -2.56
CA ARG A 47 12.75 -7.68 -2.20
C ARG A 47 13.63 -7.05 -1.11
N GLY A 48 13.36 -5.81 -0.69
CA GLY A 48 14.23 -5.07 0.24
C GLY A 48 15.57 -4.67 -0.38
N VAL A 49 15.68 -4.63 -1.71
CA VAL A 49 16.88 -4.14 -2.42
C VAL A 49 17.03 -2.63 -2.19
N VAL A 50 15.90 -1.92 -2.14
CA VAL A 50 15.79 -0.52 -1.78
C VAL A 50 14.68 -0.40 -0.75
N ASP A 51 14.90 0.40 0.29
CA ASP A 51 13.85 0.68 1.27
C ASP A 51 12.63 1.32 0.58
N THR A 52 11.44 0.95 1.05
CA THR A 52 10.20 1.52 0.51
C THR A 52 10.07 2.98 0.97
N PRO A 53 9.96 3.96 0.05
CA PRO A 53 9.84 5.36 0.43
C PRO A 53 8.59 5.63 1.28
N GLU A 54 8.68 6.56 2.23
CA GLU A 54 7.57 6.90 3.13
C GLU A 54 6.29 7.31 2.37
N TRP A 55 6.43 8.04 1.26
CA TRP A 55 5.28 8.43 0.43
C TRP A 55 4.55 7.21 -0.16
N ALA A 56 5.28 6.14 -0.50
CA ALA A 56 4.68 4.91 -1.04
C ALA A 56 3.91 4.17 0.07
N ILE A 57 4.43 4.16 1.29
CA ILE A 57 3.73 3.63 2.47
C ILE A 57 2.43 4.41 2.71
N LYS A 58 2.48 5.74 2.68
CA LYS A 58 1.29 6.60 2.79
C LYS A 58 0.29 6.30 1.67
N MET A 59 0.77 6.13 0.43
CA MET A 59 -0.07 5.76 -0.71
C MET A 59 -0.75 4.40 -0.49
N PHE A 60 -0.03 3.37 -0.06
CA PHE A 60 -0.61 2.06 0.28
C PHE A 60 -1.74 2.17 1.30
N ASN A 61 -1.56 2.97 2.34
CA ASN A 61 -2.59 3.21 3.35
C ASN A 61 -3.82 3.91 2.74
N LEU A 62 -3.62 4.92 1.89
CA LEU A 62 -4.72 5.60 1.18
C LEU A 62 -5.50 4.63 0.28
N LEU A 63 -4.82 3.77 -0.48
CA LEU A 63 -5.47 2.75 -1.32
C LEU A 63 -6.32 1.77 -0.50
N LYS A 64 -5.82 1.35 0.67
CA LYS A 64 -6.57 0.49 1.59
C LYS A 64 -7.82 1.18 2.12
N ILE A 65 -7.73 2.47 2.44
CA ILE A 65 -8.87 3.28 2.86
C ILE A 65 -9.89 3.43 1.73
N GLU A 66 -9.43 3.77 0.52
CA GLU A 66 -10.26 3.86 -0.68
C GLU A 66 -11.04 2.56 -0.93
N LYS A 67 -10.36 1.41 -0.88
CA LYS A 67 -11.00 0.10 -1.05
C LYS A 67 -12.10 -0.13 0.00
N LYS A 68 -11.81 0.10 1.28
CA LYS A 68 -12.78 -0.05 2.37
C LYS A 68 -13.99 0.87 2.19
N PHE A 69 -13.74 2.13 1.83
CA PHE A 69 -14.78 3.11 1.55
C PHE A 69 -15.70 2.65 0.41
N ASN A 70 -15.12 2.18 -0.70
CA ASN A 70 -15.87 1.70 -1.85
C ASN A 70 -16.70 0.46 -1.51
N THR A 71 -16.17 -0.47 -0.71
CA THR A 71 -16.93 -1.63 -0.22
C THR A 71 -18.13 -1.21 0.63
N ILE A 72 -17.93 -0.31 1.59
CA ILE A 72 -19.03 0.18 2.44
C ILE A 72 -20.08 0.92 1.61
N LYS A 73 -19.64 1.79 0.70
CA LYS A 73 -20.51 2.55 -0.21
C LYS A 73 -21.37 1.60 -1.06
N GLN A 74 -20.79 0.52 -1.55
CA GLN A 74 -21.52 -0.49 -2.32
C GLN A 74 -22.56 -1.21 -1.44
N ILE A 75 -22.18 -1.68 -0.26
CA ILE A 75 -23.10 -2.37 0.67
C ILE A 75 -24.31 -1.48 1.02
N ILE A 76 -24.06 -0.22 1.37
CA ILE A 76 -25.13 0.73 1.69
C ILE A 76 -26.03 0.97 0.48
N GLY A 77 -25.44 1.15 -0.72
CA GLY A 77 -26.19 1.30 -1.96
C GLY A 77 -27.08 0.09 -2.25
N ASP A 78 -26.55 -1.13 -2.04
CA ASP A 78 -27.30 -2.37 -2.26
C ASP A 78 -28.43 -2.56 -1.24
N GLU A 79 -28.31 -2.06 -0.01
CA GLU A 79 -29.39 -2.10 0.97
C GLU A 79 -30.47 -1.04 0.75
N LEU A 80 -30.11 0.16 0.30
CA LEU A 80 -31.09 1.23 0.04
C LEU A 80 -31.91 1.00 -1.24
N ASN A 81 -31.42 0.17 -2.16
CA ASN A 81 -32.10 -0.16 -3.43
C ASN A 81 -32.81 -1.52 -3.41
N LYS A 82 -32.86 -2.20 -2.25
CA LYS A 82 -33.72 -3.37 -2.00
C LYS A 82 -35.12 -2.93 -1.59
#